data_AF-A0A0G2YMT9-F1
#
_entry.id   AF-A0A0G2YMT9-F1
#
_cell.length_a   1.000
_cell.length_b   1.000
_cell.length_c   1.000
_cell.angle_alpha   90.00
_cell.angle_beta   90.00
_cell.angle_gamma   90.00
#
_symmetry.space_group_name_H-M   'P 1'
#
loop_
_entity.id
_entity.type
_entity.pdbx_description
1 polymer ?
#
loop_
_entity_poly.entity_id
_entity_poly.type
_entity_poly.pdbx_seq_one_letter_code
_entity_poly.pdbx_strand_id
1 'polypeptide(L)'
;MAALWRSRAASSKLLNLIRPSTTKAFRYQSTAASDVAERQPYSMVIAANDMKVGTIIRNMAMRPDRAGRPSIHGGMMNDTVHLDINSQIGSCMPLSAMRIGTMIHNIEMRPGQGGKLVRSAGTCAKILKEPKSRYVLVKMPSGTEKLIDTRCRATIGQVSNPSHGAKKLRKAGHSRWLGRRPTVRGVAMNPVDHPHGGGEGRSKSSGSHGHCSRTPWGKPTKSGYKTGPLRRRK
;
A
#
# COMPACT_ATOMS: atom_id res chain seq x y z
N MET A 1 43.14 -18.82 -15.01
CA MET A 1 43.22 -19.21 -13.60
C MET A 1 41.84 -19.68 -13.14
N ALA A 2 41.68 -21.01 -13.10
CA ALA A 2 40.64 -21.87 -12.53
C ALA A 2 39.14 -21.52 -12.68
N ALA A 3 38.46 -22.32 -13.50
CA ALA A 3 37.02 -22.58 -13.44
C ALA A 3 36.70 -23.59 -12.32
N LEU A 4 35.49 -23.54 -11.75
CA LEU A 4 34.89 -24.71 -11.10
C LEU A 4 33.40 -24.80 -11.45
N TRP A 5 33.01 -25.94 -11.99
CA TRP A 5 31.65 -26.34 -12.35
C TRP A 5 31.30 -27.62 -11.58
N ARG A 6 29.99 -27.89 -11.41
CA ARG A 6 29.33 -29.12 -10.86
C ARG A 6 29.24 -29.17 -9.32
N SER A 7 28.22 -29.76 -8.66
CA SER A 7 27.08 -30.60 -9.07
C SER A 7 26.10 -30.83 -7.89
N ARG A 8 24.82 -31.01 -8.22
CA ARG A 8 23.74 -31.88 -7.64
C ARG A 8 23.62 -32.14 -6.12
N ALA A 9 22.45 -31.76 -5.60
CA ALA A 9 21.48 -32.55 -4.82
C ALA A 9 21.96 -33.45 -3.65
N ALA A 10 21.78 -32.93 -2.43
CA ALA A 10 21.33 -33.59 -1.19
C ALA A 10 21.11 -32.42 -0.20
N SER A 11 20.12 -32.29 0.69
CA SER A 11 19.27 -33.23 1.39
C SER A 11 18.06 -32.43 1.93
N SER A 12 16.88 -33.03 1.90
CA SER A 12 15.57 -32.51 2.28
C SER A 12 15.37 -32.32 3.81
N LYS A 13 16.37 -31.80 4.52
CA LYS A 13 16.30 -31.57 5.98
C LYS A 13 16.52 -30.12 6.45
N LEU A 14 16.61 -29.15 5.55
CA LEU A 14 16.82 -27.73 5.89
C LEU A 14 15.80 -26.77 5.23
N LEU A 15 14.53 -27.18 5.11
CA LEU A 15 13.47 -26.34 4.53
C LEU A 15 12.18 -26.27 5.36
N ASN A 16 12.29 -26.39 6.68
CA ASN A 16 11.14 -26.25 7.59
C ASN A 16 11.42 -25.31 8.78
N LEU A 17 12.02 -24.14 8.54
CA LEU A 17 12.24 -23.19 9.64
C LEU A 17 12.15 -21.72 9.21
N ILE A 18 11.19 -21.37 8.34
CA ILE A 18 10.72 -19.97 8.25
C ILE A 18 9.19 -19.99 8.06
N ARG A 19 8.48 -20.27 9.15
CA ARG A 19 7.11 -19.79 9.36
C ARG A 19 7.08 -19.04 10.69
N PRO A 20 6.95 -17.70 10.71
CA PRO A 20 6.39 -17.06 11.87
C PRO A 20 4.87 -17.07 11.69
N SER A 21 4.23 -18.14 12.19
CA SER A 21 2.88 -18.03 12.70
C SER A 21 2.91 -17.12 13.92
N THR A 22 1.89 -16.27 14.05
CA THR A 22 1.51 -15.55 15.27
C THR A 22 2.56 -14.58 15.84
N THR A 23 2.47 -13.32 15.44
CA THR A 23 3.14 -12.20 16.11
C THR A 23 2.54 -11.96 17.49
N LYS A 24 2.90 -12.80 18.47
CA LYS A 24 2.92 -12.40 19.88
C LYS A 24 4.17 -11.55 20.09
N ALA A 25 3.98 -10.46 20.82
CA ALA A 25 5.01 -9.53 21.21
C ALA A 25 6.26 -10.23 21.75
N PHE A 26 7.42 -9.85 21.22
CA PHE A 26 8.72 -10.21 21.77
C PHE A 26 8.85 -9.53 23.15
N ARG A 27 8.56 -10.26 24.23
CA ARG A 27 9.14 -9.97 25.54
C ARG A 27 10.47 -10.69 25.59
N TYR A 28 11.57 -9.97 25.39
CA TYR A 28 12.87 -10.42 25.88
C TYR A 28 13.00 -9.95 27.32
N GLN A 29 12.96 -10.89 28.27
CA GLN A 29 13.51 -10.67 29.60
C GLN A 29 15.02 -10.88 29.48
N SER A 30 15.81 -9.83 29.62
CA SER A 30 17.25 -9.95 29.86
C SER A 30 17.55 -9.41 31.26
N THR A 31 17.97 -10.30 32.14
CA THR A 31 18.49 -10.05 33.48
C THR A 31 19.90 -9.47 33.39
N ALA A 32 20.03 -8.16 33.24
CA ALA A 32 21.26 -7.41 33.53
C ALA A 32 20.88 -5.93 33.72
N ALA A 33 21.08 -5.42 34.93
CA ALA A 33 20.39 -4.24 35.44
C ALA A 33 21.16 -2.90 35.28
N SER A 34 22.14 -2.77 34.38
CA SER A 34 22.92 -1.51 34.29
C SER A 34 23.29 -0.97 32.91
N ASP A 35 23.04 -1.69 31.79
CA ASP A 35 23.39 -1.20 30.43
C ASP A 35 22.16 -0.99 29.50
N VAL A 36 20.96 -0.89 30.07
CA VAL A 36 19.68 -0.83 29.31
C VAL A 36 19.11 0.60 29.22
N ALA A 37 19.86 1.61 29.67
CA ALA A 37 19.47 3.01 29.52
C ALA A 37 19.50 3.40 28.04
N GLU A 38 18.29 3.52 27.47
CA GLU A 38 17.95 4.23 26.21
C GLU A 38 18.22 3.56 24.86
N ARG A 39 18.03 2.25 24.70
CA ARG A 39 17.68 1.73 23.36
C ARG A 39 16.22 2.07 23.05
N GLN A 40 15.99 3.29 22.57
CA GLN A 40 14.69 3.72 22.06
C GLN A 40 14.27 2.78 20.90
N PRO A 41 13.04 2.24 20.90
CA PRO A 41 12.59 1.36 19.83
C PRO A 41 12.44 2.14 18.52
N TYR A 42 13.31 1.89 17.55
CA TYR A 42 13.19 2.47 16.21
C TYR A 42 12.11 1.76 15.39
N SER A 43 11.33 2.53 14.63
CA SER A 43 10.33 2.00 13.71
C SER A 43 10.38 2.75 12.37
N MET A 44 10.01 2.05 11.30
CA MET A 44 9.93 2.63 9.96
C MET A 44 8.50 3.03 9.66
N VAL A 45 8.33 4.21 9.07
CA VAL A 45 7.02 4.72 8.63
C VAL A 45 7.09 5.13 7.16
N ILE A 46 5.93 5.15 6.51
CA ILE A 46 5.81 5.77 5.19
C ILE A 46 6.00 7.27 5.38
N ALA A 47 7.03 7.83 4.77
CA ALA A 47 7.30 9.26 4.88
C ALA A 47 6.25 10.07 4.12
N ALA A 48 5.77 11.15 4.75
CA ALA A 48 4.98 12.17 4.08
C ALA A 48 5.88 13.08 3.23
N ASN A 49 5.33 13.70 2.19
CA ASN A 49 6.10 14.53 1.25
C ASN A 49 6.88 15.67 1.91
N ASP A 50 6.26 16.36 2.85
CA ASP A 50 6.82 17.58 3.45
C ASP A 50 7.55 17.30 4.78
N MET A 51 7.81 16.03 5.10
CA MET A 51 8.47 15.62 6.34
C MET A 51 9.98 15.82 6.23
N LYS A 52 10.57 16.51 7.21
CA LYS A 52 12.01 16.72 7.32
C LYS A 52 12.60 15.85 8.43
N VAL A 53 13.91 15.64 8.39
CA VAL A 53 14.62 14.99 9.49
C VAL A 53 14.49 15.85 10.75
N GLY A 54 14.19 15.22 11.88
CA GLY A 54 13.94 15.93 13.16
C GLY A 54 12.47 16.30 13.39
N THR A 55 11.58 16.14 12.41
CA THR A 55 10.13 16.32 12.64
C THR A 55 9.60 15.26 13.60
N ILE A 56 8.96 15.71 14.68
CA ILE A 56 8.33 14.83 15.67
C ILE A 56 6.94 14.44 15.17
N ILE A 57 6.74 13.15 14.88
CA ILE A 57 5.44 12.60 14.50
C ILE A 57 4.80 11.87 15.68
N ARG A 58 3.47 11.89 15.75
CA ARG A 58 2.71 11.21 16.81
C ARG A 58 1.84 10.11 16.23
N ASN A 59 1.67 9.04 17.00
CA ASN A 59 0.66 8.01 16.74
C ASN A 59 -0.45 8.16 17.79
N MET A 60 -1.49 8.91 17.41
CA MET A 60 -2.68 9.11 18.22
C MET A 60 -3.58 7.88 18.08
N ALA A 61 -3.29 6.84 18.84
CA ALA A 61 -4.20 5.71 18.98
C ALA A 61 -5.30 6.08 19.97
N MET A 62 -6.55 5.69 19.71
CA MET A 62 -7.57 5.56 20.76
C MET A 62 -7.19 4.38 21.66
N ARG A 63 -6.15 4.53 22.48
CA ARG A 63 -5.98 3.67 23.64
C ARG A 63 -6.93 4.20 24.71
N PRO A 64 -7.69 3.35 25.41
CA PRO A 64 -8.22 3.79 26.69
C PRO A 64 -7.02 4.14 27.57
N ASP A 65 -7.12 5.23 28.34
CA ASP A 65 -6.10 5.54 29.35
C ASP A 65 -5.93 4.35 30.32
N ARG A 66 -4.87 4.35 31.15
CA ARG A 66 -4.68 3.36 32.23
C ARG A 66 -5.93 3.15 33.11
N ALA A 67 -6.86 4.12 33.12
CA ALA A 67 -8.13 4.10 33.83
C ALA A 67 -9.33 3.58 33.03
N GLY A 68 -9.14 2.96 31.85
CA GLY A 68 -10.23 2.34 31.08
C GLY A 68 -11.21 3.33 30.40
N ARG A 69 -10.96 4.63 30.49
CA ARG A 69 -11.78 5.66 29.84
C ARG A 69 -11.45 5.75 28.34
N PRO A 70 -12.43 5.80 27.43
CA PRO A 70 -12.17 6.13 26.04
C PRO A 70 -11.79 7.62 25.94
N SER A 71 -10.51 7.95 26.14
CA SER A 71 -10.06 9.34 26.24
C SER A 71 -9.82 9.95 24.86
N ILE A 72 -10.91 10.47 24.28
CA ILE A 72 -10.88 11.82 23.70
C ILE A 72 -12.04 12.58 24.35
N HIS A 73 -12.04 12.70 25.68
CA HIS A 73 -12.95 13.59 26.42
C HIS A 73 -12.44 13.68 27.87
N GLY A 74 -12.03 14.87 28.31
CA GLY A 74 -11.89 15.13 29.75
C GLY A 74 -10.86 16.16 30.22
N GLY A 75 -9.89 16.59 29.39
CA GLY A 75 -8.91 17.58 29.90
C GLY A 75 -8.17 18.43 28.87
N MET A 76 -8.26 18.11 27.57
CA MET A 76 -7.48 18.82 26.53
C MET A 76 -8.34 19.15 25.30
N MET A 77 -9.64 19.35 25.48
CA MET A 77 -10.53 19.71 24.37
C MET A 77 -10.37 21.17 23.93
N ASN A 78 -9.63 21.99 24.68
CA ASN A 78 -9.42 23.40 24.35
C ASN A 78 -8.11 23.63 23.57
N ASP A 79 -7.07 22.81 23.74
CA ASP A 79 -5.77 23.05 23.10
C ASP A 79 -5.65 22.40 21.69
N THR A 80 -6.35 21.29 21.43
CA THR A 80 -6.33 20.64 20.11
C THR A 80 -7.25 21.27 19.07
N VAL A 81 -8.15 22.18 19.49
CA VAL A 81 -8.99 22.93 18.55
C VAL A 81 -8.20 24.10 17.94
N HIS A 82 -7.13 24.54 18.61
CA HIS A 82 -6.32 25.70 18.22
C HIS A 82 -5.00 25.36 17.49
N LEU A 83 -4.51 24.12 17.58
CA LEU A 83 -3.45 23.63 16.69
C LEU A 83 -4.11 23.17 15.39
N ASP A 84 -3.76 23.80 14.28
CA ASP A 84 -4.21 23.37 12.96
C ASP A 84 -3.88 21.89 12.76
N ILE A 85 -4.89 21.01 12.82
CA ILE A 85 -4.71 19.56 12.67
C ILE A 85 -4.00 19.24 11.35
N ASN A 86 -4.19 20.11 10.34
CA ASN A 86 -3.52 20.06 9.05
C ASN A 86 -1.99 20.28 9.13
N SER A 87 -1.49 20.96 10.17
CA SER A 87 -0.07 21.23 10.37
C SER A 87 0.73 19.99 10.84
N GLN A 88 0.06 18.97 11.39
CA GLN A 88 0.70 17.76 11.91
C GLN A 88 0.97 16.71 10.82
N ILE A 89 1.67 17.11 9.77
CA ILE A 89 2.04 16.26 8.65
C ILE A 89 2.83 15.03 9.14
N GLY A 90 2.49 13.84 8.66
CA GLY A 90 3.13 12.58 9.05
C GLY A 90 2.62 11.96 10.35
N SER A 91 1.78 12.66 11.13
CA SER A 91 1.14 12.06 12.31
C SER A 91 -0.02 11.14 11.91
N CYS A 92 -0.17 10.05 12.66
CA CYS A 92 -1.23 9.04 12.49
C CYS A 92 -2.32 9.25 13.53
N MET A 93 -3.58 9.31 13.11
CA MET A 93 -4.73 9.51 14.00
C MET A 93 -5.99 8.82 13.43
N PRO A 94 -7.03 8.56 14.24
CA PRO A 94 -8.31 8.05 13.74
C PRO A 94 -8.99 9.07 12.82
N LEU A 95 -9.75 8.57 11.83
CA LEU A 95 -10.53 9.43 10.94
C LEU A 95 -11.56 10.29 11.69
N SER A 96 -11.99 9.88 12.89
CA SER A 96 -12.84 10.66 13.78
C SER A 96 -12.24 12.01 14.22
N ALA A 97 -10.92 12.09 14.31
CA ALA A 97 -10.23 13.30 14.78
C ALA A 97 -9.82 14.24 13.63
N MET A 98 -9.90 13.79 12.38
CA MET A 98 -9.45 14.56 11.22
C MET A 98 -10.53 15.52 10.72
N ARG A 99 -10.12 16.72 10.31
CA ARG A 99 -11.02 17.72 9.70
C ARG A 99 -11.38 17.35 8.25
N ILE A 100 -12.51 17.85 7.79
CA ILE A 100 -12.91 17.79 6.38
C ILE A 100 -11.85 18.48 5.50
N GLY A 101 -11.62 17.93 4.31
CA GLY A 101 -10.67 18.49 3.36
C GLY A 101 -9.20 18.15 3.62
N THR A 102 -8.88 17.51 4.74
CA THR A 102 -7.53 16.99 5.02
C THR A 102 -7.08 16.01 3.94
N MET A 103 -5.81 16.13 3.57
CA MET A 103 -5.13 15.17 2.70
C MET A 103 -4.53 14.07 3.56
N ILE A 104 -4.80 12.82 3.22
CA ILE A 104 -4.44 11.65 4.02
C ILE A 104 -3.85 10.52 3.16
N HIS A 105 -3.00 9.71 3.77
CA HIS A 105 -2.43 8.50 3.18
C HIS A 105 -2.37 7.36 4.21
N ASN A 106 -1.98 6.16 3.77
CA ASN A 106 -1.84 4.96 4.61
C ASN A 106 -3.12 4.60 5.40
N ILE A 107 -4.26 4.53 4.72
CA ILE A 107 -5.57 4.39 5.36
C ILE A 107 -5.89 2.92 5.67
N GLU A 108 -6.41 2.65 6.87
CA GLU A 108 -6.90 1.34 7.28
C GLU A 108 -8.23 0.98 6.56
N MET A 109 -8.38 -0.28 6.14
CA MET A 109 -9.65 -0.76 5.58
C MET A 109 -10.67 -1.14 6.66
N ARG A 110 -10.18 -1.60 7.81
CA ARG A 110 -10.94 -1.95 9.02
C ARG A 110 -10.09 -1.55 10.22
N PRO A 111 -10.70 -1.16 11.35
CA PRO A 111 -9.96 -0.66 12.50
C PRO A 111 -8.96 -1.72 13.00
N GLY A 112 -7.72 -1.30 13.22
CA GLY A 112 -6.67 -2.15 13.78
C GLY A 112 -5.98 -3.11 12.80
N GLN A 113 -6.37 -3.13 11.51
CA GLN A 113 -5.71 -3.98 10.51
C GLN A 113 -4.43 -3.38 9.91
N GLY A 114 -4.08 -2.15 10.29
CA GLY A 114 -3.00 -1.40 9.65
C GLY A 114 -3.39 -0.83 8.28
N GLY A 115 -2.63 0.17 7.84
CA GLY A 115 -2.90 0.89 6.61
C GLY A 115 -2.71 0.00 5.38
N LYS A 116 -3.74 -0.04 4.53
CA LYS A 116 -3.77 -0.86 3.30
C LYS A 116 -3.95 -0.01 2.05
N LEU A 117 -4.67 1.10 2.18
CA LEU A 117 -5.03 1.97 1.07
C LEU A 117 -4.05 3.17 1.00
N VAL A 118 -3.83 3.69 -0.22
CA VAL A 118 -3.08 4.94 -0.46
C VAL A 118 -1.66 4.90 0.13
N ARG A 119 -0.82 3.97 -0.37
CA ARG A 119 0.57 3.79 0.10
C ARG A 119 1.63 4.08 -0.97
N SER A 120 1.21 4.29 -2.21
CA SER A 120 2.12 4.49 -3.33
C SER A 120 2.70 5.90 -3.31
N ALA A 121 3.92 6.06 -3.84
CA ALA A 121 4.62 7.34 -3.94
C ALA A 121 3.73 8.43 -4.57
N GLY A 122 3.69 9.61 -3.95
CA GLY A 122 2.89 10.74 -4.42
C GLY A 122 1.37 10.56 -4.32
N THR A 123 0.85 9.46 -3.76
CA THR A 123 -0.61 9.30 -3.64
C THR A 123 -1.14 9.94 -2.37
N CYS A 124 -2.36 10.45 -2.46
CA CYS A 124 -3.13 11.01 -1.35
C CYS A 124 -4.63 10.75 -1.59
N ALA A 125 -5.39 10.80 -0.51
CA ALA A 125 -6.84 10.80 -0.51
C ALA A 125 -7.34 12.02 0.26
N LYS A 126 -8.59 12.41 0.04
CA LYS A 126 -9.18 13.59 0.68
C LYS A 126 -10.45 13.23 1.44
N ILE A 127 -10.60 13.74 2.65
CA ILE A 127 -11.83 13.59 3.42
C ILE A 127 -12.89 14.55 2.86
N LEU A 128 -14.04 14.02 2.43
CA LEU A 128 -15.11 14.81 1.81
C LEU A 128 -16.24 15.19 2.77
N LYS A 129 -16.49 14.38 3.80
CA LYS A 129 -17.55 14.63 4.78
C LYS A 129 -16.99 14.58 6.18
N GLU A 130 -17.57 15.39 7.06
CA GLU A 130 -17.21 15.38 8.48
C GLU A 130 -17.42 14.01 9.12
N PRO A 131 -16.55 13.60 10.06
CA PRO A 131 -16.60 12.29 10.68
C PRO A 131 -17.64 12.18 11.82
N LYS A 132 -18.85 12.70 11.61
CA LYS A 132 -19.94 12.67 12.62
C LYS A 132 -20.68 11.32 12.69
N SER A 133 -20.75 10.60 11.57
CA SER A 133 -21.44 9.29 11.50
C SER A 133 -20.47 8.14 11.80
N ARG A 134 -20.96 6.89 11.83
CA ARG A 134 -20.10 5.69 11.92
C ARG A 134 -19.10 5.55 10.75
N TYR A 135 -19.38 6.21 9.63
CA TYR A 135 -18.54 6.17 8.44
C TYR A 135 -18.13 7.57 7.98
N VAL A 136 -16.94 7.66 7.39
CA VAL A 136 -16.40 8.83 6.71
C VAL A 136 -16.37 8.56 5.22
N LEU A 137 -16.77 9.56 4.44
CA LEU A 137 -16.64 9.55 2.99
C LEU A 137 -15.27 10.08 2.59
N VAL A 138 -14.45 9.23 1.98
CA VAL A 138 -13.09 9.55 1.54
C VAL A 138 -13.02 9.44 0.01
N LYS A 139 -12.47 10.47 -0.64
CA LYS A 139 -12.12 10.45 -2.06
C LYS A 139 -10.77 9.76 -2.25
N MET A 140 -10.78 8.63 -2.95
CA MET A 140 -9.57 7.86 -3.26
C MET A 140 -8.76 8.52 -4.39
N PRO A 141 -7.45 8.21 -4.54
CA PRO A 141 -6.64 8.67 -5.67
C PRO A 141 -7.15 8.18 -7.03
N SER A 142 -7.96 7.11 -7.07
CA SER A 142 -8.65 6.65 -8.29
C SER A 142 -9.81 7.55 -8.71
N GLY A 143 -10.18 8.55 -7.91
CA GLY A 143 -11.36 9.39 -8.08
C GLY A 143 -12.64 8.80 -7.47
N THR A 144 -12.62 7.52 -7.06
CA THR A 144 -13.77 6.84 -6.45
C THR A 144 -13.97 7.29 -5.00
N GLU A 145 -15.22 7.49 -4.60
CA GLU A 145 -15.57 7.76 -3.21
C GLU A 145 -15.80 6.45 -2.44
N LYS A 146 -15.29 6.37 -1.22
CA LYS A 146 -15.39 5.17 -0.39
C LYS A 146 -15.78 5.53 1.03
N LEU A 147 -16.72 4.75 1.59
CA LEU A 147 -17.09 4.81 3.00
C LEU A 147 -16.11 3.98 3.83
N ILE A 148 -15.56 4.58 4.87
CA ILE A 148 -14.58 3.97 5.79
C ILE A 148 -15.04 4.20 7.24
N ASP A 149 -14.88 3.21 8.12
CA ASP A 149 -15.22 3.34 9.55
C ASP A 149 -14.40 4.47 10.20
N THR A 150 -15.03 5.30 11.04
CA THR A 150 -14.36 6.44 11.70
C THR A 150 -13.23 6.04 12.63
N ARG A 151 -13.27 4.81 13.14
CA ARG A 151 -12.24 4.23 14.00
C ARG A 151 -10.99 3.80 13.24
N CYS A 152 -11.06 3.72 11.90
CA CYS A 152 -9.88 3.46 11.07
C CYS A 152 -8.88 4.59 11.23
N ARG A 153 -7.60 4.24 11.22
CA ARG A 153 -6.50 5.21 11.25
C ARG A 153 -6.05 5.61 9.85
N ALA A 154 -5.51 6.81 9.76
CA ALA A 154 -4.82 7.32 8.59
C ALA A 154 -3.69 8.26 9.02
N THR A 155 -2.75 8.50 8.11
CA THR A 155 -1.65 9.44 8.30
C THR A 155 -1.93 10.72 7.53
N ILE A 156 -1.67 11.88 8.13
CA ILE A 156 -1.87 13.19 7.50
C ILE A 156 -0.79 13.45 6.46
N GLY A 157 -1.20 14.01 5.31
CA GLY A 157 -0.35 14.43 4.21
C GLY A 157 -0.39 13.49 3.00
N GLN A 158 0.44 13.79 2.01
CA GLN A 158 0.67 12.99 0.81
C GLN A 158 1.88 12.07 1.02
N VAL A 159 1.89 10.88 0.41
CA VAL A 159 3.08 10.01 0.41
C VAL A 159 4.24 10.72 -0.29
N SER A 160 5.44 10.60 0.28
CA SER A 160 6.69 11.13 -0.29
C SER A 160 6.96 10.68 -1.73
N ASN A 161 7.87 11.41 -2.37
CA ASN A 161 8.32 11.17 -3.74
C ASN A 161 7.22 11.30 -4.82
N PRO A 162 6.58 12.48 -4.96
CA PRO A 162 5.54 12.71 -5.97
C PRO A 162 6.09 12.63 -7.40
N SER A 163 7.36 12.95 -7.61
CA SER A 163 8.02 12.88 -8.92
C SER A 163 8.36 11.46 -9.38
N HIS A 164 8.06 10.42 -8.58
CA HIS A 164 8.35 9.03 -8.93
C HIS A 164 7.78 8.63 -10.30
N GLY A 165 6.58 9.11 -10.65
CA GLY A 165 5.93 8.83 -11.93
C GLY A 165 6.62 9.46 -13.14
N ALA A 166 7.37 10.54 -12.96
CA ALA A 166 8.09 11.21 -14.04
C ALA A 166 9.43 10.54 -14.39
N LYS A 167 9.90 9.59 -13.58
CA LYS A 167 11.18 8.91 -13.77
C LYS A 167 11.15 8.02 -15.02
N LYS A 168 11.92 8.39 -16.05
CA LYS A 168 12.09 7.60 -17.28
C LYS A 168 13.21 6.56 -17.13
N LEU A 169 12.97 5.33 -17.55
CA LEU A 169 14.00 4.29 -17.67
C LEU A 169 14.74 4.48 -19.00
N ARG A 170 16.07 4.67 -18.96
CA ARG A 170 16.87 4.98 -20.16
C ARG A 170 17.32 3.77 -20.97
N LYS A 171 17.54 2.62 -20.31
CA LYS A 171 18.03 1.38 -20.94
C LYS A 171 17.21 0.18 -20.49
N ALA A 172 17.13 -0.85 -21.34
CA ALA A 172 16.45 -2.11 -21.01
C ALA A 172 17.00 -2.75 -19.72
N GLY A 173 18.31 -2.63 -19.47
CA GLY A 173 18.96 -3.09 -18.25
C GLY A 173 18.41 -2.48 -16.95
N HIS A 174 17.95 -1.22 -16.96
CA HIS A 174 17.30 -0.63 -15.77
C HIS A 174 16.02 -1.37 -15.40
N SER A 175 15.24 -1.82 -16.39
CA SER A 175 14.04 -2.62 -16.14
C SER A 175 14.39 -3.96 -15.50
N ARG A 176 15.51 -4.56 -15.94
CA ARG A 176 16.04 -5.81 -15.37
C ARG A 176 16.51 -5.65 -13.92
N TRP A 177 17.14 -4.52 -13.58
CA TRP A 177 17.53 -4.22 -12.19
C TRP A 177 16.32 -4.06 -11.26
N LEU A 178 15.17 -3.64 -11.78
CA LEU A 178 13.89 -3.59 -11.05
C LEU A 178 13.20 -4.97 -10.96
N GLY A 179 13.85 -6.05 -11.40
CA GLY A 179 13.29 -7.41 -11.39
C GLY A 179 12.23 -7.68 -12.47
N ARG A 180 12.05 -6.80 -13.45
CA ARG A 180 11.05 -6.95 -14.52
C ARG A 180 11.65 -7.68 -15.72
N ARG A 181 11.04 -8.81 -16.11
CA ARG A 181 11.43 -9.59 -17.30
C ARG A 181 10.81 -8.98 -18.58
N PRO A 182 11.42 -9.19 -19.76
CA PRO A 182 10.81 -8.77 -21.02
C PRO A 182 9.48 -9.49 -21.24
N THR A 183 8.48 -8.76 -21.76
CA THR A 183 7.15 -9.29 -22.10
C THR A 183 7.02 -9.40 -23.61
N VAL A 184 6.76 -10.60 -24.12
CA VAL A 184 6.52 -10.84 -25.55
C VAL A 184 5.09 -10.43 -25.91
N ARG A 185 4.91 -9.72 -27.03
CA ARG A 185 3.57 -9.34 -27.52
C ARG A 185 2.87 -10.57 -28.09
N GLY A 186 1.57 -10.72 -27.85
CA GLY A 186 0.78 -11.86 -28.37
C GLY A 186 0.82 -12.02 -29.90
N VAL A 187 0.98 -10.93 -30.65
CA VAL A 187 1.12 -10.93 -32.12
C VAL A 187 2.41 -11.59 -32.59
N ALA A 188 3.45 -11.65 -31.74
CA ALA A 188 4.71 -12.31 -32.07
C ALA A 188 4.72 -13.80 -31.71
N MET A 189 3.58 -14.34 -31.24
CA MET A 189 3.44 -15.73 -30.80
C MET A 189 2.74 -16.56 -31.88
N ASN A 190 2.73 -17.89 -31.72
CA ASN A 190 1.98 -18.78 -32.58
C ASN A 190 0.47 -18.76 -32.21
N PRO A 191 -0.44 -19.19 -33.12
CA PRO A 191 -1.88 -19.28 -32.84
C PRO A 191 -2.22 -20.12 -31.59
N VAL A 192 -1.40 -21.15 -31.30
CA VAL A 192 -1.57 -22.03 -30.13
C VAL A 192 -1.27 -21.32 -28.81
N ASP A 193 -0.34 -20.37 -28.81
CA ASP A 193 0.17 -19.71 -27.60
C ASP A 193 -0.67 -18.49 -27.22
N HIS A 194 -1.24 -17.80 -28.20
CA HIS A 194 -2.00 -16.58 -27.98
C HIS A 194 -3.13 -16.41 -28.99
N PRO A 195 -4.31 -15.91 -28.58
CA PRO A 195 -5.41 -15.55 -29.49
C PRO A 195 -5.09 -14.49 -30.57
N HIS A 196 -3.88 -13.93 -30.58
CA HIS A 196 -3.43 -12.94 -31.57
C HIS A 196 -2.27 -13.47 -32.41
N GLY A 197 -1.87 -14.73 -32.19
CA GLY A 197 -0.71 -15.32 -32.84
C GLY A 197 -1.00 -15.81 -34.26
N GLY A 198 0.05 -15.89 -35.06
CA GLY A 198 0.03 -16.35 -36.45
C GLY A 198 -0.45 -15.33 -37.49
N GLY A 199 -0.81 -15.87 -38.66
CA GLY A 199 -1.01 -15.11 -39.89
C GLY A 199 0.29 -14.84 -40.64
N GLU A 200 0.16 -14.51 -41.93
CA GLU A 200 1.30 -14.10 -42.74
C GLU A 200 1.73 -12.67 -42.40
N GLY A 201 3.03 -12.46 -42.22
CA GLY A 201 3.58 -11.16 -41.84
C GLY A 201 3.08 -10.64 -40.49
N ARG A 202 3.00 -9.31 -40.34
CA ARG A 202 2.54 -8.66 -39.10
C ARG A 202 1.03 -8.39 -39.16
N SER A 203 0.23 -9.41 -38.87
CA SER A 203 -1.22 -9.27 -38.78
C SER A 203 -1.68 -8.96 -37.35
N LYS A 204 -2.79 -8.25 -37.17
CA LYS A 204 -3.40 -8.01 -35.84
C LYS A 204 -4.33 -9.16 -35.42
N SER A 205 -4.26 -10.31 -36.08
CA SER A 205 -5.25 -11.40 -36.19
C SER A 205 -5.71 -11.49 -37.65
N SER A 206 -5.03 -12.26 -38.50
CA SER A 206 -5.41 -12.38 -39.90
C SER A 206 -6.69 -13.21 -40.05
N GLY A 207 -7.74 -12.56 -40.56
CA GLY A 207 -8.90 -13.22 -41.17
C GLY A 207 -10.19 -13.13 -40.36
N SER A 208 -11.12 -12.29 -40.83
CA SER A 208 -12.55 -12.33 -40.50
C SER A 208 -12.96 -11.83 -39.10
N HIS A 209 -13.50 -10.60 -39.07
CA HIS A 209 -14.35 -10.02 -38.01
C HIS A 209 -13.73 -9.65 -36.66
N GLY A 210 -12.97 -8.55 -36.63
CA GLY A 210 -13.08 -7.56 -35.53
C GLY A 210 -12.93 -8.09 -34.09
N HIS A 211 -12.13 -9.13 -33.86
CA HIS A 211 -11.95 -9.65 -32.51
C HIS A 211 -11.26 -8.59 -31.62
N CYS A 212 -11.89 -8.32 -30.47
CA CYS A 212 -11.37 -7.41 -29.47
C CYS A 212 -9.99 -7.88 -28.98
N SER A 213 -9.14 -6.95 -28.53
CA SER A 213 -7.86 -7.32 -27.91
C SER A 213 -8.13 -8.21 -26.69
N ARG A 214 -7.51 -9.39 -26.63
CA ARG A 214 -7.68 -10.39 -25.56
C ARG A 214 -6.40 -10.66 -24.80
N THR A 215 -6.54 -11.18 -23.58
CA THR A 215 -5.45 -11.81 -22.82
C THR A 215 -5.09 -13.17 -23.44
N PRO A 216 -3.96 -13.78 -23.05
CA PRO A 216 -3.63 -15.15 -23.47
C PRO A 216 -4.73 -16.17 -23.16
N TRP A 217 -5.54 -15.91 -22.13
CA TRP A 217 -6.69 -16.73 -21.73
C TRP A 217 -8.04 -16.26 -22.29
N GLY A 218 -8.03 -15.42 -23.33
CA GLY A 218 -9.24 -15.02 -24.05
C GLY A 218 -10.10 -13.93 -23.39
N LYS A 219 -9.69 -13.35 -22.25
CA LYS A 219 -10.45 -12.25 -21.61
C LYS A 219 -10.28 -10.94 -22.39
N PRO A 220 -11.33 -10.16 -22.68
CA PRO A 220 -11.19 -8.87 -23.35
C PRO A 220 -10.35 -7.86 -22.53
N THR A 221 -9.43 -7.14 -23.18
CA THR A 221 -8.53 -6.15 -22.57
C THR A 221 -8.92 -4.71 -22.88
N LYS A 222 -9.86 -4.50 -23.80
CA LYS A 222 -10.35 -3.18 -24.25
C LYS A 222 -11.88 -3.12 -24.14
N SER A 223 -12.47 -1.97 -24.48
CA SER A 223 -13.92 -1.75 -24.49
C SER A 223 -14.60 -1.81 -23.11
N GLY A 224 -13.87 -1.48 -22.03
CA GLY A 224 -14.46 -1.32 -20.70
C GLY A 224 -14.91 -2.62 -20.02
N TYR A 225 -14.37 -3.77 -20.43
CA TYR A 225 -14.65 -5.06 -19.78
C TYR A 225 -14.34 -5.00 -18.28
N LYS A 226 -15.38 -5.12 -17.44
CA LYS A 226 -15.27 -5.08 -15.98
C LYS A 226 -14.88 -6.46 -15.47
N THR A 227 -13.66 -6.59 -14.96
CA THR A 227 -13.14 -7.84 -14.39
C THR A 227 -13.59 -8.07 -12.94
N GLY A 228 -14.14 -7.05 -12.29
CA GLY A 228 -14.74 -7.18 -10.97
C GLY A 228 -16.01 -8.05 -11.02
N PRO A 229 -16.36 -8.74 -9.92
CA PRO A 229 -17.56 -9.56 -9.88
C PRO A 229 -18.81 -8.72 -10.18
N LEU A 230 -19.59 -9.14 -11.18
CA LEU A 230 -20.92 -8.59 -11.45
C LEU A 230 -21.84 -8.97 -10.29
N ARG A 231 -21.94 -8.11 -9.29
CA ARG A 231 -22.83 -8.23 -8.12
C ARG A 231 -22.53 -9.47 -7.25
N ARG A 232 -21.90 -9.26 -6.09
CA ARG A 232 -21.90 -10.25 -5.00
C ARG A 232 -23.39 -10.56 -4.70
N ARG A 233 -23.86 -11.78 -4.99
CA ARG A 233 -25.10 -12.27 -4.37
C ARG A 233 -24.89 -12.13 -2.86
N LYS A 234 -25.78 -11.38 -2.23
CA LYS A 234 -25.83 -11.21 -0.79
C LYS A 234 -26.16 -12.55 -0.16
#